data_AF-A0A7Y4XA82-F1
#
_entry.id   AF-A0A7Y4XA82-F1
#
_cell.length_a   1.000
_cell.length_b   1.000
_cell.length_c   1.000
_cell.angle_alpha   90.00
_cell.angle_beta   90.00
_cell.angle_gamma   90.00
#
_symmetry.space_group_name_H-M   'P 1'
#
loop_
_entity.id
_entity.type
_entity.pdbx_description
1 polymer ?
#
loop_
_entity_poly.entity_id
_entity_poly.type
_entity_poly.pdbx_seq_one_letter_code
_entity_poly.pdbx_strand_id
1 'polypeptide(L)' 'MSKRRKGFPSETQVKRGHRIIVVGGGGEKELTEKLGRNDPCPCGSGRRFQEMLYVERQV' A
#
# COMPACT_ATOMS: atom_id res chain seq x y z
N MET A 1 -20.62 7.54 -13.08
CA MET A 1 -21.00 7.07 -11.72
C MET A 1 -19.82 7.22 -10.77
N SER A 2 -19.75 8.33 -10.05
CA SER A 2 -18.67 8.61 -9.10
C SER A 2 -18.81 7.71 -7.87
N LYS A 3 -17.84 6.83 -7.62
CA LYS A 3 -17.72 5.96 -6.43
C LYS A 3 -17.54 6.75 -5.11
N ARG A 4 -17.92 8.02 -5.05
CA ARG A 4 -17.63 8.97 -3.95
C ARG A 4 -18.71 9.03 -2.87
N ARG A 5 -19.54 8.00 -2.69
CA ARG A 5 -20.62 8.07 -1.69
C ARG A 5 -20.93 6.77 -0.96
N LYS A 6 -19.92 5.96 -0.67
CA LYS A 6 -19.92 4.95 0.40
C LYS A 6 -18.52 5.00 1.01
N GLY A 7 -18.40 5.15 2.33
CA GLY A 7 -17.16 5.50 3.01
C GLY A 7 -16.04 4.48 2.78
N PHE A 8 -15.26 4.66 1.74
CA PHE A 8 -13.96 4.03 1.64
C PHE A 8 -13.05 4.77 2.64
N PRO A 9 -12.35 4.07 3.55
CA PRO A 9 -11.39 4.73 4.41
C PRO A 9 -10.46 5.55 3.53
N SER A 10 -10.29 6.82 3.87
CA SER A 10 -9.39 7.66 3.09
C SER A 10 -8.02 6.98 3.07
N GLU A 11 -7.31 7.06 1.95
CA GLU A 11 -5.99 6.41 1.82
C GLU A 11 -5.00 6.89 2.91
N THR A 12 -5.24 8.09 3.45
CA THR A 12 -4.56 8.67 4.63
C THR A 12 -4.89 7.97 5.96
N GLN A 13 -6.07 7.36 6.10
CA GLN A 13 -6.48 6.56 7.26
C GLN A 13 -6.13 5.07 7.11
N VAL A 14 -5.65 4.64 5.93
CA VAL A 14 -5.16 3.28 5.73
C VAL A 14 -3.79 3.15 6.42
N LYS A 15 -3.72 2.16 7.32
CA LYS A 15 -2.53 1.78 8.09
C LYS A 15 -1.43 1.23 7.15
N ARG A 16 -0.27 1.90 7.06
CA ARG A 16 0.90 1.54 6.23
C ARG A 16 1.94 0.65 6.92
N GLY A 17 2.81 -0.01 6.17
CA GLY A 17 3.92 -0.84 6.66
C GLY A 17 3.56 -2.27 7.05
N HIS A 18 4.58 -3.05 7.41
CA HIS A 18 4.47 -4.43 7.89
C HIS A 18 3.89 -4.47 9.31
N ARG A 19 2.89 -5.32 9.54
CA ARG A 19 2.21 -5.44 10.84
C ARG A 19 1.77 -6.87 11.11
N ILE A 20 1.72 -7.22 12.39
CA ILE A 20 1.11 -8.45 12.86
C ILE A 20 -0.11 -8.04 13.69
N ILE A 21 -1.30 -8.50 13.31
CA ILE A 21 -2.53 -8.28 14.09
C ILE A 21 -2.92 -9.59 14.78
N VAL A 22 -3.20 -9.51 16.08
CA VAL A 22 -3.82 -10.62 16.80
C VAL A 22 -5.28 -10.68 16.37
N VAL A 23 -5.66 -11.78 15.75
CA VAL A 23 -7.04 -12.07 15.34
C VAL A 23 -7.68 -13.03 16.35
N GLY A 24 -9.00 -12.90 16.52
CA GLY A 24 -9.74 -13.72 17.48
C GLY A 24 -9.48 -15.21 17.29
N GLY A 25 -9.42 -15.96 18.39
CA GLY A 25 -9.11 -17.40 18.38
C GLY A 25 -7.62 -17.73 18.55
N GLY A 26 -6.80 -16.77 19.02
CA GLY A 26 -5.37 -17.00 19.26
C GLY A 26 -4.51 -17.03 18.00
N GLY A 27 -5.06 -16.57 16.88
CA GLY A 27 -4.34 -16.46 15.61
C GLY A 27 -3.61 -15.13 15.49
N GLU A 28 -2.53 -15.13 14.72
CA GLU A 28 -1.87 -13.92 14.27
C GLU A 28 -2.02 -13.80 12.75
N LYS A 29 -2.20 -12.57 12.27
CA LYS A 29 -2.26 -12.28 10.84
C LYS A 29 -1.24 -11.22 10.48
N GLU A 30 -0.31 -11.62 9.63
CA GLU A 30 0.66 -10.73 9.01
C GLU A 30 0.00 -9.91 7.90
N LEU A 31 0.15 -8.60 7.98
CA LEU A 31 -0.32 -7.63 7.00
C LEU A 31 0.90 -6.94 6.40
N THR A 32 1.13 -7.17 5.11
CA THR A 32 2.14 -6.45 4.33
C THR A 32 1.43 -5.46 3.41
N GLU A 33 1.90 -4.21 3.42
CA GLU A 33 1.43 -3.18 2.50
C GLU A 33 1.73 -3.57 1.04
N LYS A 34 0.73 -3.47 0.18
CA LYS A 34 0.87 -3.71 -1.25
C LYS A 34 0.74 -2.38 -1.99
N LEU A 35 1.87 -1.82 -2.40
CA LEU A 35 1.88 -0.62 -3.24
C LEU A 35 1.43 -0.95 -4.65
N GLY A 36 0.39 -0.26 -5.11
CA GLY A 36 -0.04 -0.23 -6.49
C GLY A 36 0.96 0.50 -7.39
N ARG A 37 0.87 0.26 -8.70
CA ARG A 37 1.78 0.87 -9.70
C ARG A 37 1.78 2.40 -9.68
N ASN A 38 0.64 3.00 -9.40
CA ASN A 38 0.45 4.46 -9.38
C ASN A 38 0.64 5.08 -8.00
N ASP A 39 0.87 4.28 -6.96
CA ASP A 39 1.02 4.78 -5.60
C ASP A 39 2.34 5.56 -5.49
N PRO A 40 2.41 6.62 -4.66
CA PRO A 40 3.65 7.34 -4.42
C PRO A 40 4.75 6.42 -3.88
N CYS A 41 5.97 6.60 -4.36
CA CYS A 41 7.14 5.89 -3.84
C CYS A 41 7.32 6.19 -2.34
N PRO A 42 7.55 5.17 -1.50
CA PRO A 42 7.81 5.37 -0.07
C PRO A 42 9.14 6.12 0.19
N CYS A 43 10.00 6.27 -0.83
CA CYS A 43 11.24 7.04 -0.78
C CYS A 43 11.05 8.57 -0.64
N GLY A 44 9.81 9.08 -0.71
CA GLY A 44 9.51 10.50 -0.53
C GLY A 44 9.84 11.39 -1.74
N SER A 45 10.25 10.81 -2.87
CA SER A 45 10.61 11.55 -4.09
C SER A 45 9.43 12.16 -4.84
N GLY A 46 8.19 11.84 -4.43
CA GLY A 46 6.97 12.21 -5.17
C GLY A 46 6.75 11.44 -6.47
N ARG A 47 7.70 10.57 -6.87
CA ARG A 47 7.59 9.69 -8.04
C ARG A 47 6.63 8.55 -7.78
N ARG A 48 6.04 7.99 -8.83
CA ARG A 48 5.20 6.79 -8.71
C ARG A 48 6.06 5.55 -8.45
N PHE A 49 5.53 4.59 -7.71
CA PHE A 49 6.22 3.35 -7.38
C PHE A 49 6.70 2.61 -8.64
N GLN A 50 5.88 2.58 -9.70
CA GLN A 50 6.26 1.98 -10.98
C GLN A 50 7.53 2.58 -11.59
N GLU A 51 7.78 3.89 -11.44
CA GLU A 51 8.97 4.55 -12.01
C GLU A 51 10.27 4.15 -11.28
N MET A 52 10.15 3.62 -10.07
CA MET A 52 11.26 3.13 -9.25
C MET A 52 11.54 1.65 -9.48
N LEU A 53 10.59 0.88 -10.04
CA LEU A 53 10.74 -0.54 -10.32
C LEU A 53 11.55 -0.84 -11.59
N TYR A 54 11.63 0.10 -12.55
CA TYR A 54 12.32 -0.12 -13.83
C TYR A 54 13.83 0.15 -13.79
N VAL A 55 14.47 0.16 -12.62
CA VAL A 55 15.91 0.47 -12.53
C VAL A 55 16.80 -0.69 -13.01
N GLU A 56 16.29 -1.91 -13.19
CA GLU A 56 17.07 -3.00 -13.78
C GLU A 56 16.32 -3.72 -14.92
N ARG A 57 16.49 -3.23 -16.15
CA ARG A 57 16.70 -4.14 -17.28
C ARG A 57 18.20 -4.32 -17.41
N GLN A 58 18.77 -5.28 -16.67
CA GLN A 58 20.05 -5.83 -17.11
C GLN A 58 19.80 -6.55 -18.43
N VAL A 59 20.46 -6.05 -19.47
CA VAL A 59 20.55 -6.66 -20.81
C VAL A 59 21.49 -7.86 -20.73
#